data_AF-A0A3L7PFU7-F1
#
_entry.id   AF-A0A3L7PFU7-F1
#
_cell.length_a   1.000
_cell.length_b   1.000
_cell.length_c   1.000
_cell.angle_alpha   90.00
_cell.angle_beta   90.00
_cell.angle_gamma   90.00
#
_symmetry.space_group_name_H-M   'P 1'
#
loop_
_entity.id
_entity.type
_entity.pdbx_description
1 polymer ?
#
loop_
_entity_poly.entity_id
_entity_poly.type
_entity_poly.pdbx_seq_one_letter_code
_entity_poly.pdbx_strand_id
1 'polypeptide(L)' 'MRLGKTIGTVTLVEPHASVRGGVLRLVVPLATADLAAGDSAAEPLVAWDDLGAGDGQLVAFSEGGEAAQP' A
#
# COMPACT_ATOMS: atom_id res chain seq x y z
N MET A 1 0.53 -8.96 -8.06
CA MET A 1 1.34 -8.88 -6.82
C MET A 1 2.72 -8.24 -7.03
N ARG A 2 3.09 -7.24 -6.20
CA ARG A 2 4.42 -6.57 -6.15
C ARG A 2 4.86 -6.35 -4.70
N LEU A 3 6.15 -6.08 -4.49
CA LEU A 3 6.68 -5.65 -3.20
C LEU A 3 6.67 -4.11 -3.11
N GLY A 4 6.47 -3.60 -1.90
CA GLY A 4 6.49 -2.18 -1.61
C GLY A 4 6.83 -1.90 -0.15
N LYS A 5 7.08 -0.63 0.15
CA LYS A 5 7.30 -0.16 1.51
C LYS A 5 6.23 0.85 1.88
N THR A 6 5.63 0.69 3.05
CA THR A 6 4.69 1.70 3.56
C THR A 6 5.45 2.97 3.94
N ILE A 7 4.95 4.12 3.49
CA ILE A 7 5.53 5.44 3.77
C ILE A 7 4.56 6.37 4.50
N GLY A 8 3.34 5.92 4.78
CA GLY A 8 2.36 6.67 5.57
C GLY A 8 0.96 6.09 5.50
N THR A 9 -0.01 6.88 5.97
CA THR A 9 -1.43 6.55 5.99
C THR A 9 -2.21 7.63 5.24
N VAL A 10 -3.26 7.23 4.53
CA VAL A 10 -4.22 8.15 3.92
C VAL A 10 -5.50 8.15 4.74
N THR A 11 -5.93 9.32 5.17
CA THR A 11 -7.22 9.50 5.85
C THR A 11 -8.18 10.23 4.93
N LEU A 12 -9.33 9.60 4.64
CA LEU A 12 -10.40 10.22 3.88
C LEU A 12 -11.37 10.92 4.83
N VAL A 13 -11.57 12.22 4.64
CA VAL A 13 -12.57 13.01 5.41
C VAL A 13 -13.99 12.60 5.03
N GLU A 14 -14.21 12.36 3.74
CA GLU A 14 -15.50 11.91 3.20
C GLU A 14 -15.29 10.64 2.36
N PRO A 15 -15.21 9.45 2.99
CA PRO A 15 -15.05 8.19 2.28
C PRO A 15 -16.35 7.74 1.63
N HIS A 16 -16.22 7.13 0.44
CA HIS A 16 -17.30 6.34 -0.16
C HIS A 16 -17.77 5.25 0.81
N ALA A 17 -19.07 4.94 0.79
CA ALA A 17 -19.66 4.02 1.76
C ALA A 17 -18.98 2.65 1.79
N SER A 18 -18.51 2.14 0.64
CA SER A 18 -17.84 0.83 0.54
C SER A 18 -16.44 0.77 1.13
N VAL A 19 -15.81 1.90 1.44
CA VAL A 19 -14.43 1.96 2.00
C VAL A 19 -14.38 2.56 3.40
N ARG A 20 -15.54 2.82 4.00
CA ARG A 20 -15.65 3.36 5.36
C ARG A 20 -15.07 2.39 6.39
N GLY A 21 -14.26 2.91 7.31
CA GLY A 21 -13.61 2.12 8.35
C GLY A 21 -12.40 1.31 7.87
N GLY A 22 -12.06 1.39 6.58
CA GLY A 22 -10.85 0.76 6.05
C GLY A 22 -9.57 1.47 6.48
N VAL A 23 -8.49 0.70 6.55
CA VAL A 23 -7.14 1.25 6.68
C VAL A 23 -6.57 1.42 5.28
N LEU A 24 -6.09 2.64 4.98
CA LEU A 24 -5.46 2.98 3.71
C LEU A 24 -4.00 3.34 3.94
N ARG A 25 -3.10 2.57 3.34
CA ARG A 25 -1.65 2.76 3.47
C ARG A 25 -1.10 3.37 2.21
N LEU A 26 -0.22 4.36 2.37
CA LEU A 26 0.57 4.89 1.26
C LEU A 26 1.80 4.01 1.10
N VAL A 27 1.95 3.38 -0.07
CA VAL A 27 2.99 2.38 -0.35
C VAL A 27 3.81 2.84 -1.55
N VAL A 28 5.13 2.87 -1.40
CA VAL A 28 6.04 3.03 -2.54
C VAL A 28 6.42 1.65 -3.08
N PRO A 29 6.17 1.34 -4.37
CA PRO A 29 6.58 0.07 -4.95
C PRO A 29 8.11 -0.05 -4.99
N LEU A 30 8.63 -1.27 -4.77
CA LEU A 30 10.06 -1.56 -4.86
C LEU A 30 10.32 -2.46 -6.07
N ALA A 31 11.23 -2.04 -6.94
CA ALA A 31 11.81 -2.91 -7.95
C ALA A 31 12.89 -3.81 -7.32
N THR A 32 13.34 -4.84 -8.03
CA THR A 32 14.39 -5.75 -7.53
C THR A 32 15.67 -5.01 -7.13
N ALA A 33 16.03 -3.95 -7.87
CA ALA A 33 17.18 -3.11 -7.56
C ALA A 33 17.03 -2.32 -6.24
N ASP A 34 15.79 -2.04 -5.84
CA ASP A 34 15.45 -1.22 -4.67
C ASP A 34 15.46 -2.04 -3.37
N LEU A 35 15.34 -3.38 -3.46
CA LEU A 35 15.18 -4.25 -2.30
C LEU A 35 16.34 -4.21 -1.31
N ALA A 36 17.57 -4.01 -1.82
CA ALA A 36 18.75 -3.91 -0.97
C ALA A 36 18.77 -2.60 -0.16
N ALA A 37 18.32 -1.50 -0.75
CA ALA A 37 18.22 -0.20 -0.09
C ALA A 37 16.94 -0.07 0.76
N GLY A 38 15.90 -0.82 0.40
CA GLY A 38 14.58 -0.72 1.04
C GLY A 38 13.92 0.64 0.82
N ASP A 39 14.19 1.28 -0.32
CA ASP A 39 13.65 2.59 -0.67
C ASP A 39 13.57 2.76 -2.19
N SER A 40 12.62 3.56 -2.68
CA SER A 40 12.42 3.79 -4.11
C SER A 40 11.86 5.18 -4.38
N ALA A 41 12.18 5.73 -5.55
CA ALA A 41 11.61 6.98 -6.06
C ALA A 41 10.40 6.76 -6.98
N ALA A 42 9.86 5.53 -7.00
CA ALA A 42 8.65 5.20 -7.74
C ALA A 42 7.44 5.98 -7.23
N GLU A 43 6.42 6.11 -8.07
CA GLU A 43 5.17 6.75 -7.69
C GLU A 43 4.47 5.96 -6.56
N PRO A 44 4.13 6.60 -5.43
CA PRO A 44 3.39 5.95 -4.37
C PRO A 44 1.96 5.61 -4.76
N LEU A 45 1.45 4.50 -4.25
CA LEU A 45 0.09 4.02 -4.42
C LEU A 45 -0.63 3.99 -3.07
N VAL A 46 -1.96 4.12 -3.10
CA VAL A 46 -2.80 3.91 -1.91
C VAL A 46 -3.32 2.48 -1.94
N ALA A 47 -2.98 1.69 -0.93
CA ALA A 47 -3.39 0.31 -0.77
C ALA A 47 -4.40 0.17 0.37
N TRP A 48 -5.40 -0.70 0.18
CA TRP A 48 -6.24 -1.19 1.26
C TRP A 48 -5.44 -2.14 2.15
N ASP A 49 -5.58 -2.01 3.46
CA ASP A 49 -4.86 -2.80 4.44
C ASP A 49 -5.82 -3.44 5.44
N ASP A 50 -5.97 -4.74 5.36
CA ASP A 50 -6.70 -5.60 6.29
C ASP A 50 -5.77 -6.47 7.15
N LEU A 51 -4.45 -6.37 6.94
CA LEU A 51 -3.42 -7.15 7.63
C LEU A 51 -2.67 -6.35 8.71
N GLY A 52 -2.84 -5.02 8.74
CA GLY A 52 -2.29 -4.14 9.76
C GLY A 52 -0.82 -3.81 9.55
N ALA A 53 -0.46 -3.38 8.34
CA ALA A 53 0.90 -2.98 8.00
C ALA A 53 1.36 -1.72 8.78
N GLY A 54 2.45 -1.86 9.53
CA GLY A 54 3.10 -0.78 10.29
C GLY A 54 3.90 0.18 9.40
N ASP A 55 4.45 1.24 9.99
CA ASP A 55 5.25 2.25 9.26
C ASP A 55 6.61 1.71 8.83
N GLY A 56 7.02 2.05 7.60
CA GLY A 56 8.26 1.55 7.00
C GLY A 56 8.30 0.05 6.71
N GLN A 57 7.18 -0.67 6.87
CA GLN A 57 7.11 -2.12 6.67
C GLN A 57 7.22 -2.48 5.18
N LEU A 58 8.00 -3.53 4.90
CA LEU A 58 8.00 -4.20 3.61
C LEU A 58 6.73 -5.06 3.48
N VAL A 59 5.95 -4.82 2.44
CA VAL A 59 4.66 -5.46 2.18
C VAL A 59 4.61 -6.04 0.77
N ALA A 60 3.83 -7.10 0.59
CA ALA A 60 3.38 -7.54 -0.71
C ALA A 60 1.94 -7.02 -0.92
N PHE A 61 1.66 -6.49 -2.10
CA PHE A 61 0.33 -5.98 -2.44
C PHE A 61 -0.08 -6.37 -3.86
N SER A 62 -1.39 -6.48 -4.08
CA SER A 62 -2.01 -6.74 -5.38
C SER A 62 -2.53 -5.46 -6.00
N GLU A 63 -2.76 -5.45 -7.32
CA GLU A 63 -3.30 -4.31 -8.06
C GLU A 63 -4.44 -4.76 -8.98
N GLY A 64 -5.29 -3.81 -9.40
CA GLY A 64 -6.36 -4.07 -10.37
C GLY A 64 -7.42 -5.05 -9.86
N GLY A 65 -7.89 -5.94 -10.74
CA GLY A 65 -8.95 -6.91 -10.41
C GLY A 65 -8.55 -7.91 -9.33
N GLU A 66 -7.26 -8.27 -9.22
CA GLU A 66 -6.73 -9.14 -8.17
C GLU A 66 -6.90 -8.50 -6.78
N ALA A 67 -6.68 -7.19 -6.67
CA ALA A 67 -6.85 -6.45 -5.41
C ALA A 67 -8.31 -6.27 -4.98
N ALA A 68 -9.26 -6.43 -5.92
CA ALA A 68 -10.68 -6.33 -5.65
C ALA A 68 -11.30 -7.67 -5.21
N GLN A 69 -10.51 -8.74 -5.15
CA GLN A 69 -10.94 -10.05 -4.67
C GLN A 69 -10.48 -10.23 -3.22
N PRO A 70 -11.40 -10.16 -2.25
CA PRO A 70 -11.09 -10.37 -0.83
C PRO A 70 -10.80 -11.85 -0.51
#